data_AF-A0A364KWJ3-F1
#
_entry.id   AF-A0A364KWJ3-F1
#
_cell.length_a   1.000
_cell.length_b   1.000
_cell.length_c   1.000
_cell.angle_alpha   90.00
_cell.angle_beta   90.00
_cell.angle_gamma   90.00
#
_symmetry.space_group_name_H-M   'P 1'
#
loop_
_entity.id
_entity.type
_entity.pdbx_description
1 polymer ?
#
loop_
_entity_poly.entity_id
_entity_poly.type
_entity_poly.pdbx_seq_one_letter_code
_entity_poly.pdbx_strand_id
1 'polypeptide(L)'
;MAPLLHTKRKAEDDLQAHLAQRSHRDCVDQPSVVGRIAEEGSLNFIIRNNDPRRLYVRPIAWTSEHLQLLDCKFVFENVILDREVKQASTIGGKDSSSSQPMRLGLSPYANHVKTNLLERTEPEIKTCLCQSILEAYNIHPQGSKYLPFRFNLRKIAQLPTEGVFASGAGPSSLAYISFETIQDIRYHHFRRVKGAAHPFTAKVRQRLWDIESPHLARDPYLVAILIALAQGQKRDQQRRGGDTDKTKHVALSETSRLSCQTLESKCQGIIQSFKVQVLAVYGATAQHFYVYTAIISAEFLDKFDKPWQCSSECPVVVEYHRIPVREELSLEMLHRILCPGSCEFCTGKDPLNRCRSREP
;
A
#
# COMPACT_ATOMS: atom_id res chain seq x y z
N MET A 1 52.20 0.89 64.51
CA MET A 1 52.95 2.16 64.47
C MET A 1 52.23 3.12 63.52
N ALA A 2 52.25 4.39 63.90
CA ALA A 2 51.44 5.50 63.42
C ALA A 2 51.59 5.86 61.93
N PRO A 3 50.65 6.66 61.38
CA PRO A 3 50.58 7.05 59.98
C PRO A 3 51.29 8.39 59.69
N LEU A 4 51.74 8.60 58.45
CA LEU A 4 52.34 9.85 57.96
C LEU A 4 51.43 10.55 56.95
N LEU A 5 50.74 11.56 57.46
CA LEU A 5 50.61 12.96 57.01
C LEU A 5 50.58 13.34 55.50
N HIS A 6 49.49 14.08 55.21
CA HIS A 6 49.41 15.36 54.47
C HIS A 6 49.53 15.34 52.93
N THR A 7 48.67 16.03 52.16
CA THR A 7 48.31 17.45 52.28
C THR A 7 47.01 17.79 51.52
N LYS A 8 46.26 18.72 52.10
CA LYS A 8 45.18 19.50 51.47
C LYS A 8 45.73 20.33 50.30
N ARG A 9 44.97 20.45 49.21
CA ARG A 9 44.81 21.72 48.47
C ARG A 9 43.36 21.94 48.07
N LYS A 10 42.89 23.12 48.45
CA LYS A 10 41.61 23.76 48.17
C LYS A 10 41.77 24.55 46.88
N ALA A 11 40.76 24.53 46.00
CA ALA A 11 40.54 25.57 45.00
C ALA A 11 39.02 25.65 44.76
N GLU A 12 38.45 26.76 45.23
CA GLU A 12 37.13 27.27 44.85
C GLU A 12 37.26 28.05 43.53
N ASP A 13 36.10 28.25 42.90
CA ASP A 13 35.77 29.21 41.84
C ASP A 13 36.37 29.02 40.43
N ASP A 14 35.47 28.68 39.49
CA ASP A 14 35.10 29.65 38.46
C ASP A 14 33.74 29.27 37.83
N LEU A 15 32.75 30.12 38.11
CA LEU A 15 31.43 30.13 37.51
C LEU A 15 31.44 31.23 36.44
N GLN A 16 30.97 30.91 35.23
CA GLN A 16 30.56 31.78 34.11
C GLN A 16 31.33 31.59 32.79
N ALA A 17 30.56 31.82 31.73
CA ALA A 17 30.94 31.99 30.33
C ALA A 17 31.10 30.72 29.48
N HIS A 18 29.99 30.12 29.06
CA HIS A 18 29.79 29.68 27.66
C HIS A 18 28.29 29.66 27.32
N LEU A 19 27.68 30.84 27.21
CA LEU A 19 26.49 31.04 26.38
C LEU A 19 26.95 31.61 25.03
N ALA A 20 26.23 31.17 23.98
CA ALA A 20 26.34 31.55 22.57
C ALA A 20 27.46 30.90 21.76
N GLN A 21 27.09 29.97 20.87
CA GLN A 21 27.11 30.22 19.43
C GLN A 21 26.75 28.96 18.62
N ARG A 22 26.09 29.21 17.48
CA ARG A 22 25.75 28.33 16.34
C ARG A 22 24.36 27.71 16.42
N SER A 23 23.49 27.84 15.41
CA SER A 23 23.63 28.45 14.09
C SER A 23 22.24 28.79 13.58
N HIS A 24 21.97 30.08 13.49
CA HIS A 24 20.86 30.66 12.75
C HIS A 24 21.17 30.52 11.26
N ARG A 25 20.58 29.54 10.58
CA ARG A 25 20.54 29.47 9.12
C ARG A 25 19.13 29.10 8.65
N ASP A 26 18.62 30.00 7.83
CA ASP A 26 17.62 29.82 6.78
C ASP A 26 16.18 29.54 7.23
N CYS A 27 15.61 30.59 7.84
CA CYS A 27 14.18 30.83 7.84
C CYS A 27 13.76 31.19 6.40
N VAL A 28 13.46 30.17 5.60
CA VAL A 28 12.74 30.38 4.33
C VAL A 28 11.32 30.78 4.69
N ASP A 29 10.93 31.95 4.19
CA ASP A 29 9.57 32.51 4.25
C ASP A 29 8.50 31.42 4.07
N GLN A 30 7.94 30.97 5.19
CA GLN A 30 6.67 30.28 5.16
C GLN A 30 5.60 31.36 4.93
N PRO A 31 4.78 31.27 3.87
CA PRO A 31 3.63 32.15 3.77
C PRO A 31 2.78 31.94 5.03
N SER A 32 2.53 33.03 5.75
CA SER A 32 1.78 33.05 6.99
C SER A 32 0.46 32.28 6.77
N VAL A 33 0.33 31.15 7.45
CA VAL A 33 -0.90 30.35 7.51
C VAL A 33 -1.90 31.14 8.36
N VAL A 34 -2.41 32.23 7.82
CA VAL A 34 -3.62 32.88 8.34
C VAL A 34 -4.70 31.80 8.32
N GLY A 35 -5.22 31.49 9.51
CA GLY A 35 -5.96 30.27 9.81
C GLY A 35 -7.09 30.00 8.84
N ARG A 36 -6.87 29.09 7.90
CA ARG A 36 -7.98 28.50 7.15
C ARG A 36 -8.84 27.74 8.16
N ILE A 37 -10.05 28.22 8.36
CA ILE A 37 -11.10 27.50 9.06
C ILE A 37 -11.32 26.22 8.23
N ALA A 38 -11.16 25.06 8.86
CA ALA A 38 -11.35 23.79 8.19
C ALA A 38 -12.86 23.62 7.96
N GLU A 39 -13.26 23.28 6.74
CA GLU A 39 -14.66 23.04 6.41
C GLU A 39 -15.19 21.86 7.22
N GLU A 40 -16.47 21.89 7.61
CA GLU A 40 -17.12 20.77 8.28
C GLU A 40 -17.06 19.52 7.39
N GLY A 41 -16.68 18.38 7.98
CA GLY A 41 -16.42 17.14 7.25
C GLY A 41 -15.05 17.04 6.55
N SER A 42 -14.24 18.11 6.53
CA SER A 42 -12.86 18.02 6.03
C SER A 42 -11.98 17.17 6.95
N LEU A 43 -10.89 16.60 6.41
CA LEU A 43 -9.99 15.74 7.19
C LEU A 43 -9.37 16.48 8.38
N ASN A 44 -9.02 17.76 8.23
CA ASN A 44 -8.53 18.59 9.34
C ASN A 44 -9.62 18.93 10.36
N PHE A 45 -10.87 19.08 9.94
CA PHE A 45 -11.99 19.24 10.88
C PHE A 45 -12.17 17.97 11.72
N ILE A 46 -12.18 16.80 11.08
CA ILE A 46 -12.26 15.49 11.76
C ILE A 46 -11.10 15.33 12.75
N ILE A 47 -9.87 15.66 12.32
CA ILE A 47 -8.67 15.62 13.18
C ILE A 47 -8.84 16.51 14.42
N ARG A 48 -9.27 17.77 14.23
CA ARG A 48 -9.46 18.73 15.33
C ARG A 48 -10.60 18.34 16.26
N ASN A 49 -11.71 17.82 15.73
CA ASN A 49 -12.86 17.43 16.55
C ASN A 49 -12.60 16.18 17.40
N ASN A 50 -11.51 15.46 17.12
CA ASN A 50 -11.07 14.26 17.83
C ASN A 50 -9.68 14.46 18.46
N ASP A 51 -9.28 15.70 18.75
CA ASP A 51 -7.96 16.07 19.28
C ASP A 51 -7.48 15.24 20.50
N PRO A 52 -8.31 14.86 21.50
CA PRO A 52 -7.83 14.03 22.61
C PRO A 52 -7.36 12.62 22.16
N ARG A 53 -7.80 12.16 20.98
CA ARG A 53 -7.42 10.85 20.39
C ARG A 53 -6.19 10.95 19.47
N ARG A 54 -5.64 12.15 19.26
CA ARG A 54 -4.41 12.43 18.50
C ARG A 54 -4.40 11.86 17.08
N LEU A 55 -5.44 12.07 16.26
CA LEU A 55 -5.54 11.55 14.89
C LEU A 55 -4.40 11.96 13.92
N TYR A 56 -3.52 12.89 14.31
CA TYR A 56 -2.31 13.22 13.57
C TYR A 56 -1.19 12.18 13.80
N VAL A 57 -1.51 10.91 13.55
CA VAL A 57 -0.57 9.80 13.74
C VAL A 57 0.06 9.40 12.41
N ARG A 58 1.36 9.11 12.45
CA ARG A 58 2.04 8.44 11.33
C ARG A 58 1.27 7.15 10.99
N PRO A 59 1.15 6.77 9.70
CA PRO A 59 0.28 5.65 9.32
C PRO A 59 0.57 4.31 10.01
N ILE A 60 1.81 4.09 10.46
CA ILE A 60 2.20 2.91 11.24
C ILE A 60 1.42 2.74 12.56
N ALA A 61 0.92 3.84 13.12
CA ALA A 61 0.20 3.86 14.38
C ALA A 61 -1.29 4.20 14.20
N TRP A 62 -1.81 4.01 12.99
CA TRP A 62 -3.25 3.99 12.74
C TRP A 62 -3.93 2.80 13.43
N THR A 63 -5.14 3.05 13.92
CA THR A 63 -6.03 2.10 14.58
C THR A 63 -7.30 1.89 13.75
N SER A 64 -8.17 0.96 14.15
CA SER A 64 -9.49 0.78 13.53
C SER A 64 -10.34 2.06 13.58
N GLU A 65 -10.21 2.88 14.62
CA GLU A 65 -10.89 4.18 14.71
C GLU A 65 -10.48 5.12 13.58
N HIS A 66 -9.19 5.12 13.20
CA HIS A 66 -8.72 5.94 12.08
C HIS A 66 -9.37 5.51 10.76
N LEU A 67 -9.63 4.20 10.59
CA LEU A 67 -10.32 3.70 9.40
C LEU A 67 -11.79 4.13 9.41
N GLN A 68 -12.48 4.05 10.55
CA GLN A 68 -13.88 4.49 10.68
C GLN A 68 -14.03 5.97 10.34
N LEU A 69 -13.11 6.81 10.81
CA LEU A 69 -13.12 8.26 10.53
C LEU A 69 -12.78 8.59 9.06
N LEU A 70 -12.03 7.71 8.39
CA LEU A 70 -11.77 7.81 6.96
C LEU A 70 -12.86 7.14 6.11
N ASP A 71 -13.88 6.55 6.74
CA ASP A 71 -14.91 5.75 6.08
C ASP A 71 -14.32 4.58 5.25
N CYS A 72 -13.29 3.95 5.81
CA CYS A 72 -12.63 2.77 5.28
C CYS A 72 -13.11 1.51 6.00
N LYS A 73 -13.52 0.48 5.28
CA LYS A 73 -13.96 -0.80 5.87
C LYS A 73 -13.37 -2.01 5.17
N PHE A 74 -13.05 -3.04 5.95
CA PHE A 74 -12.63 -4.35 5.43
C PHE A 74 -13.83 -5.24 5.18
N VAL A 75 -13.86 -5.88 4.01
CA VAL A 75 -14.82 -6.93 3.65
C VAL A 75 -14.04 -8.21 3.39
N PHE A 76 -14.33 -9.24 4.18
CA PHE A 76 -13.76 -10.56 3.94
C PHE A 76 -14.53 -11.25 2.83
N GLU A 77 -13.82 -11.66 1.80
CA GLU A 77 -14.38 -12.44 0.71
C GLU A 77 -13.78 -13.84 0.75
N ASN A 78 -14.64 -14.81 1.06
CA ASN A 78 -14.24 -16.20 1.04
C ASN A 78 -14.21 -16.64 -0.42
N VAL A 79 -13.03 -17.04 -0.93
CA VAL A 79 -12.95 -17.60 -2.27
C VAL A 79 -13.55 -19.01 -2.19
N ILE A 80 -14.85 -19.10 -2.39
CA ILE A 80 -15.48 -20.39 -2.66
C ILE A 80 -14.97 -20.78 -4.04
N LEU A 81 -14.06 -21.76 -4.07
CA LEU A 81 -13.83 -22.51 -5.30
C LEU A 81 -15.18 -23.12 -5.65
N ASP A 82 -15.88 -22.57 -6.63
CA ASP A 82 -17.07 -23.18 -7.22
C ASP A 82 -16.67 -24.57 -7.74
N ARG A 83 -16.69 -25.56 -6.84
CA ARG A 83 -16.54 -26.98 -7.14
C ARG A 83 -17.76 -27.50 -7.92
N GLU A 84 -18.73 -26.64 -8.21
CA GLU A 84 -20.06 -26.98 -8.71
C GLU A 84 -20.11 -27.39 -10.19
N VAL A 85 -19.00 -27.39 -10.94
CA VAL A 85 -19.03 -27.92 -12.33
C VAL A 85 -18.92 -29.46 -12.37
N LYS A 86 -18.71 -30.16 -11.24
CA LYS A 86 -18.53 -31.63 -11.24
C LYS A 86 -19.71 -32.47 -10.74
N GLN A 87 -20.82 -31.88 -10.31
CA GLN A 87 -21.99 -32.67 -9.85
C GLN A 87 -23.24 -32.59 -10.72
N ALA A 88 -23.26 -31.76 -11.79
CA ALA A 88 -24.38 -31.72 -12.73
C ALA A 88 -24.33 -32.76 -13.87
N SER A 89 -23.32 -33.63 -13.93
CA SER A 89 -23.08 -34.53 -15.08
C SER A 89 -23.50 -35.99 -14.89
N THR A 90 -24.30 -36.33 -13.87
CA THR A 90 -24.74 -37.72 -13.64
C THR A 90 -26.05 -38.09 -14.35
N ILE A 91 -26.70 -37.19 -15.09
CA ILE A 91 -27.92 -37.54 -15.84
C ILE A 91 -27.81 -37.14 -17.32
N GLY A 92 -27.33 -38.11 -18.12
CA GLY A 92 -27.85 -38.39 -19.46
C GLY A 92 -27.65 -37.34 -20.56
N GLY A 93 -26.53 -37.43 -21.27
CA GLY A 93 -26.37 -36.73 -22.55
C GLY A 93 -25.03 -37.07 -23.20
N LYS A 94 -24.96 -38.21 -23.89
CA LYS A 94 -23.93 -38.45 -24.90
C LYS A 94 -24.14 -37.40 -25.99
N ASP A 95 -23.25 -36.41 -26.09
CA ASP A 95 -22.78 -35.82 -27.34
C ASP A 95 -21.61 -34.85 -27.10
N SER A 96 -20.40 -35.41 -27.14
CA SER A 96 -19.27 -34.98 -27.97
C SER A 96 -19.00 -33.47 -28.19
N SER A 97 -18.45 -32.78 -27.19
CA SER A 97 -17.34 -31.81 -27.39
C SER A 97 -16.68 -31.45 -26.05
N SER A 98 -15.66 -32.23 -25.69
CA SER A 98 -14.90 -32.11 -24.45
C SER A 98 -14.04 -30.84 -24.42
N SER A 99 -14.60 -29.73 -23.96
CA SER A 99 -13.83 -28.57 -23.52
C SER A 99 -13.39 -28.81 -22.08
N GLN A 100 -12.25 -29.51 -21.90
CA GLN A 100 -11.64 -29.59 -20.58
C GLN A 100 -11.31 -28.18 -20.10
N PRO A 101 -11.58 -27.83 -18.82
CA PRO A 101 -11.11 -26.59 -18.25
C PRO A 101 -9.60 -26.59 -18.36
N MET A 102 -9.08 -25.65 -19.13
CA MET A 102 -7.67 -25.47 -19.42
C MET A 102 -6.97 -25.22 -18.08
N ARG A 103 -6.42 -26.28 -17.47
CA ARG A 103 -5.60 -26.14 -16.27
C ARG A 103 -4.50 -25.17 -16.66
N LEU A 104 -4.43 -24.02 -16.00
CA LEU A 104 -3.32 -23.10 -16.14
C LEU A 104 -2.06 -23.94 -15.90
N GLY A 105 -1.28 -24.15 -16.96
CA GLY A 105 -0.01 -24.85 -16.92
C GLY A 105 1.00 -23.98 -16.18
N LEU A 106 0.76 -23.79 -14.87
CA LEU A 106 1.67 -23.08 -13.99
C LEU A 106 3.01 -23.79 -14.07
N SER A 107 4.05 -23.01 -14.29
CA SER A 107 5.41 -23.52 -14.40
C SER A 107 5.72 -24.44 -13.21
N PRO A 108 6.31 -25.64 -13.42
CA PRO A 108 6.77 -26.51 -12.34
C PRO A 108 7.62 -25.74 -11.30
N TYR A 109 8.30 -24.69 -11.73
CA TYR A 109 9.04 -23.76 -10.88
C TYR A 109 8.15 -23.05 -9.85
N ALA A 110 6.98 -22.54 -10.23
CA ALA A 110 6.07 -21.84 -9.32
C ALA A 110 5.53 -22.77 -8.22
N ASN A 111 5.28 -24.04 -8.55
CA ASN A 111 4.90 -25.05 -7.58
C ASN A 111 6.04 -25.39 -6.60
N HIS A 112 7.29 -25.45 -7.09
CA HIS A 112 8.46 -25.63 -6.23
C HIS A 112 8.67 -24.44 -5.27
N VAL A 113 8.54 -23.21 -5.78
CA VAL A 113 8.59 -21.99 -4.95
C VAL A 113 7.47 -22.01 -3.90
N LYS A 114 6.27 -22.47 -4.27
CA LYS A 114 5.13 -22.63 -3.35
C LYS A 114 5.43 -23.62 -2.23
N THR A 115 6.05 -24.76 -2.51
CA THR A 115 6.42 -25.73 -1.47
C THR A 115 7.43 -25.13 -0.50
N ASN A 116 8.40 -24.36 -0.99
CA ASN A 116 9.40 -23.70 -0.14
C ASN A 116 8.80 -22.61 0.76
N LEU A 117 7.69 -21.96 0.35
CA LEU A 117 6.97 -21.00 1.20
C LEU A 117 6.26 -21.65 2.40
N LEU A 118 5.93 -22.94 2.29
CA LEU A 118 5.35 -23.71 3.40
C LEU A 118 6.39 -24.11 4.43
N GLU A 119 7.66 -24.16 4.03
CA GLU A 119 8.77 -24.43 4.93
C GLU A 119 9.10 -23.21 5.78
N ARG A 120 9.69 -23.46 6.95
CA ARG A 120 10.15 -22.39 7.83
C ARG A 120 11.37 -21.73 7.19
N THR A 121 11.16 -20.55 6.62
CA THR A 121 12.17 -19.78 5.91
C THR A 121 12.37 -18.40 6.53
N GLU A 122 13.55 -17.84 6.33
CA GLU A 122 13.86 -16.46 6.74
C GLU A 122 12.99 -15.45 5.96
N PRO A 123 12.65 -14.30 6.56
CA PRO A 123 11.80 -13.27 5.91
C PRO A 123 12.32 -12.82 4.54
N GLU A 124 13.64 -12.69 4.39
CA GLU A 124 14.29 -12.32 3.13
C GLU A 124 14.06 -13.37 2.04
N ILE A 125 14.17 -14.65 2.40
CA ILE A 125 13.91 -15.76 1.47
C ILE A 125 12.44 -15.74 1.03
N LYS A 126 11.49 -15.50 1.94
CA LYS A 126 10.07 -15.38 1.60
C LYS A 126 9.79 -14.24 0.63
N THR A 127 10.47 -13.12 0.82
CA THR A 127 10.38 -11.97 -0.08
C THR A 127 10.81 -12.38 -1.49
N CYS A 128 11.95 -13.07 -1.62
CA CYS A 128 12.44 -13.59 -2.90
C CYS A 128 11.48 -14.63 -3.53
N LEU A 129 10.91 -15.53 -2.73
CA LEU A 129 9.94 -16.53 -3.18
C LEU A 129 8.65 -15.87 -3.67
N CYS A 130 8.10 -14.90 -2.92
CA CYS A 130 6.92 -14.16 -3.33
C CYS A 130 7.19 -13.34 -4.60
N GLN A 131 8.35 -12.70 -4.70
CA GLN A 131 8.78 -12.02 -5.93
C GLN A 131 8.84 -12.98 -7.12
N SER A 132 9.40 -14.18 -6.95
CA SER A 132 9.46 -15.20 -8.00
C SER A 132 8.06 -15.63 -8.48
N ILE A 133 7.10 -15.76 -7.56
CA ILE A 133 5.69 -16.04 -7.90
C ILE A 133 5.07 -14.89 -8.69
N LEU A 134 5.30 -13.64 -8.27
CA LEU A 134 4.77 -12.45 -8.96
C LEU A 134 5.38 -12.27 -10.35
N GLU A 135 6.68 -12.53 -10.51
CA GLU A 135 7.36 -12.48 -11.80
C GLU A 135 6.78 -13.49 -12.79
N ALA A 136 6.36 -14.68 -12.33
CA ALA A 136 5.67 -15.66 -13.16
C ALA A 136 4.32 -15.14 -13.72
N TYR A 137 3.75 -14.09 -13.11
CA TYR A 137 2.54 -13.42 -13.58
C TYR A 137 2.81 -12.12 -14.34
N ASN A 138 4.05 -11.87 -14.77
CA ASN A 138 4.50 -10.61 -15.39
C ASN A 138 4.28 -9.39 -14.47
N ILE A 139 4.36 -9.60 -13.15
CA ILE A 139 4.31 -8.56 -12.14
C ILE A 139 5.73 -8.38 -11.62
N HIS A 140 6.38 -7.29 -12.03
CA HIS A 140 7.80 -7.06 -11.79
C HIS A 140 8.03 -6.04 -10.67
N PRO A 141 9.11 -6.19 -9.88
CA PRO A 141 9.48 -5.22 -8.87
C PRO A 141 9.88 -3.89 -9.49
N GLN A 142 9.53 -2.78 -8.84
CA GLN A 142 9.88 -1.41 -9.24
C GLN A 142 11.15 -0.88 -8.55
N GLY A 143 11.86 -1.74 -7.82
CA GLY A 143 13.11 -1.41 -7.12
C GLY A 143 12.95 -0.61 -5.82
N SER A 144 11.79 0.00 -5.56
CA SER A 144 11.51 0.68 -4.29
C SER A 144 10.88 -0.28 -3.26
N LYS A 145 11.42 -0.26 -2.04
CA LYS A 145 10.82 -0.88 -0.84
C LYS A 145 10.00 0.10 -0.01
N TYR A 146 9.94 1.37 -0.40
CA TYR A 146 9.29 2.42 0.38
C TYR A 146 8.23 3.14 -0.45
N LEU A 147 7.04 3.29 0.14
CA LEU A 147 5.95 4.05 -0.47
C LEU A 147 5.84 5.45 0.16
N PRO A 148 5.83 6.52 -0.65
CA PRO A 148 5.62 7.87 -0.15
C PRO A 148 4.15 8.13 0.15
N PHE A 149 3.85 8.25 1.45
CA PHE A 149 2.55 8.70 1.92
C PHE A 149 2.53 10.22 2.01
N ARG A 150 1.58 10.85 1.32
CA ARG A 150 1.46 12.31 1.25
C ARG A 150 0.21 12.82 1.96
N PHE A 151 0.35 13.99 2.57
CA PHE A 151 -0.73 14.74 3.21
C PHE A 151 -0.47 16.23 2.98
N ASN A 152 -1.51 16.97 2.62
CA ASN A 152 -1.43 18.36 2.19
C ASN A 152 -0.36 18.58 1.12
N LEU A 153 -0.32 17.70 0.10
CA LEU A 153 0.69 17.64 -0.97
C LEU A 153 2.15 17.41 -0.52
N ARG A 154 2.40 17.25 0.78
CA ARG A 154 3.73 17.03 1.35
C ARG A 154 3.93 15.56 1.67
N LYS A 155 5.14 15.07 1.45
CA LYS A 155 5.55 13.72 1.87
C LYS A 155 5.74 13.72 3.40
N ILE A 156 4.78 13.15 4.13
CA ILE A 156 4.81 13.11 5.60
C ILE A 156 5.37 11.79 6.15
N ALA A 157 5.33 10.71 5.35
CA ALA A 157 5.86 9.43 5.76
C ALA A 157 6.43 8.62 4.58
N GLN A 158 7.33 7.71 4.92
CA GLN A 158 7.74 6.59 4.10
C GLN A 158 7.18 5.35 4.75
N LEU A 159 6.36 4.59 4.01
CA LEU A 159 5.82 3.32 4.46
C LEU A 159 6.78 2.23 4.00
N PRO A 160 7.50 1.57 4.92
CA PRO A 160 8.31 0.42 4.56
C PRO A 160 7.41 -0.73 4.09
N THR A 161 7.81 -1.34 3.00
CA THR A 161 7.23 -2.55 2.41
C THR A 161 8.37 -3.48 2.04
N GLU A 162 8.08 -4.74 1.75
CA GLU A 162 9.10 -5.70 1.33
C GLU A 162 9.33 -5.65 -0.19
N GLY A 163 8.35 -5.15 -0.95
CA GLY A 163 8.50 -4.82 -2.36
C GLY A 163 7.29 -4.06 -2.92
N VAL A 164 7.53 -3.26 -3.96
CA VAL A 164 6.49 -2.59 -4.74
C VAL A 164 6.59 -3.09 -6.19
N PHE A 165 5.45 -3.42 -6.79
CA PHE A 165 5.38 -4.10 -8.06
C PHE A 165 4.41 -3.41 -9.03
N ALA A 166 4.64 -3.64 -10.31
CA ALA A 166 3.76 -3.20 -11.39
C ALA A 166 3.61 -4.30 -12.45
N SER A 167 2.46 -4.31 -13.12
CA SER A 167 2.26 -5.13 -14.32
C SER A 167 2.72 -4.36 -15.56
N GLY A 168 3.74 -4.87 -16.24
CA GLY A 168 4.33 -4.24 -17.43
C GLY A 168 4.84 -2.81 -17.20
N ALA A 169 4.58 -1.92 -18.17
CA ALA A 169 4.96 -0.50 -18.12
C ALA A 169 3.95 0.40 -17.37
N GLY A 170 3.00 -0.23 -16.65
CA GLY A 170 1.96 0.44 -15.88
C GLY A 170 2.47 1.05 -14.57
N PRO A 171 1.64 1.83 -13.87
CA PRO A 171 1.99 2.38 -12.57
C PRO A 171 2.07 1.27 -11.51
N SER A 172 2.78 1.55 -10.42
CA SER A 172 2.84 0.66 -9.26
C SER A 172 1.42 0.40 -8.72
N SER A 173 1.03 -0.87 -8.69
CA SER A 173 -0.34 -1.29 -8.34
C SER A 173 -0.39 -2.33 -7.24
N LEU A 174 0.73 -2.98 -6.94
CA LEU A 174 0.83 -4.02 -5.93
C LEU A 174 1.98 -3.71 -4.97
N ALA A 175 1.76 -3.92 -3.68
CA ALA A 175 2.83 -3.98 -2.68
C ALA A 175 2.82 -5.33 -1.95
N TYR A 176 3.99 -5.76 -1.50
CA TYR A 176 4.18 -6.96 -0.69
C TYR A 176 4.68 -6.58 0.70
N ILE A 177 4.09 -7.20 1.74
CA ILE A 177 4.52 -7.04 3.13
C ILE A 177 4.09 -8.23 4.01
N SER A 178 4.99 -8.75 4.83
CA SER A 178 4.67 -9.74 5.86
C SER A 178 4.05 -9.09 7.12
N PHE A 179 3.19 -9.82 7.83
CA PHE A 179 2.62 -9.30 9.08
C PHE A 179 3.69 -9.14 10.18
N GLU A 180 4.71 -9.99 10.17
CA GLU A 180 5.89 -9.87 11.02
C GLU A 180 6.58 -8.52 10.80
N THR A 181 6.81 -8.14 9.54
CA THR A 181 7.39 -6.85 9.20
C THR A 181 6.53 -5.69 9.70
N ILE A 182 5.19 -5.78 9.63
CA ILE A 182 4.29 -4.75 10.20
C ILE A 182 4.50 -4.64 11.72
N GLN A 183 4.52 -5.78 12.41
CA GLN A 183 4.73 -5.84 13.87
C GLN A 183 6.10 -5.28 14.26
N ASP A 184 7.16 -5.63 13.53
CA ASP A 184 8.51 -5.13 13.76
C ASP A 184 8.61 -3.61 13.53
N ILE A 185 8.01 -3.09 12.46
CA ILE A 185 7.99 -1.65 12.19
C ILE A 185 7.25 -0.92 13.33
N ARG A 186 6.11 -1.45 13.81
CA ARG A 186 5.40 -0.89 14.98
C ARG A 186 6.24 -0.93 16.24
N TYR A 187 6.82 -2.07 16.54
CA TYR A 187 7.68 -2.27 17.71
C TYR A 187 8.81 -1.22 17.73
N HIS A 188 9.50 -1.03 16.61
CA HIS A 188 10.55 -0.03 16.49
C HIS A 188 10.03 1.41 16.55
N HIS A 189 8.85 1.69 16.00
CA HIS A 189 8.23 3.00 16.07
C HIS A 189 7.99 3.42 17.52
N PHE A 190 7.40 2.55 18.35
CA PHE A 190 7.11 2.88 19.76
C PHE A 190 8.33 2.87 20.66
N ARG A 191 9.33 2.01 20.38
CA ARG A 191 10.59 2.00 21.13
C ARG A 191 11.34 3.33 20.97
N ARG A 192 11.38 3.89 19.75
CA ARG A 192 12.08 5.16 19.47
C ARG A 192 11.44 6.37 20.13
N VAL A 193 10.12 6.38 20.31
CA VAL A 193 9.40 7.52 20.91
C VAL A 193 9.75 7.72 22.39
N LYS A 194 10.35 6.74 23.08
CA LYS A 194 10.60 6.83 24.54
C LYS A 194 12.06 6.93 24.98
N GLY A 195 13.02 7.06 24.06
CA GLY A 195 14.44 7.09 24.42
C GLY A 195 14.94 5.74 24.92
N ALA A 196 16.18 5.39 24.59
CA ALA A 196 16.72 4.03 24.69
C ALA A 196 16.88 3.45 26.12
N ALA A 197 16.43 4.14 27.17
CA ALA A 197 16.79 3.82 28.56
C ALA A 197 15.62 3.45 29.49
N HIS A 198 14.36 3.43 29.02
CA HIS A 198 13.24 3.07 29.90
C HIS A 198 12.75 1.64 29.64
N PRO A 199 12.69 0.76 30.67
CA PRO A 199 12.10 -0.55 30.53
C PRO A 199 10.65 -0.39 30.07
N PHE A 200 10.20 -1.35 29.28
CA PHE A 200 8.91 -1.36 28.60
C PHE A 200 7.77 -1.23 29.61
N THR A 201 7.37 0.01 29.94
CA THR A 201 6.29 0.25 30.91
C THR A 201 5.02 -0.43 30.42
N ALA A 202 4.19 -0.97 31.31
CA ALA A 202 2.90 -1.58 30.97
C ALA A 202 2.05 -0.70 30.02
N LYS A 203 2.16 0.63 30.15
CA LYS A 203 1.53 1.63 29.28
C LYS A 203 1.96 1.59 27.80
N VAL A 204 3.18 1.12 27.47
CA VAL A 204 3.61 0.94 26.06
C VAL A 204 3.03 -0.34 25.49
N ARG A 205 2.97 -1.44 26.28
CA ARG A 205 2.29 -2.67 25.87
C ARG A 205 0.82 -2.40 25.62
N GLN A 206 0.19 -1.66 26.54
CA GLN A 206 -1.21 -1.28 26.42
C GLN A 206 -1.47 -0.48 25.13
N ARG A 207 -0.66 0.54 24.83
CA ARG A 207 -0.80 1.30 23.57
C ARG A 207 -0.51 0.47 22.32
N LEU A 208 0.41 -0.49 22.39
CA LEU A 208 0.65 -1.42 21.29
C LEU A 208 -0.56 -2.32 21.10
N TRP A 209 -1.17 -2.83 22.16
CA TRP A 209 -2.44 -3.58 22.10
C TRP A 209 -3.60 -2.74 21.58
N ASP A 210 -3.66 -1.45 21.90
CA ASP A 210 -4.71 -0.55 21.41
C ASP A 210 -4.60 -0.30 19.89
N ILE A 211 -3.41 -0.48 19.31
CA ILE A 211 -3.11 -0.23 17.89
C ILE A 211 -3.03 -1.53 17.10
N GLU A 212 -2.56 -2.59 17.73
CA GLU A 212 -2.55 -3.93 17.17
C GLU A 212 -4.00 -4.38 17.05
N SER A 213 -4.50 -4.39 15.81
CA SER A 213 -5.81 -4.95 15.53
C SER A 213 -5.85 -6.38 16.09
N PRO A 214 -6.88 -6.75 16.88
CA PRO A 214 -7.07 -8.14 17.32
C PRO A 214 -7.05 -9.14 16.16
N HIS A 215 -7.31 -8.64 14.95
CA HIS A 215 -7.20 -9.35 13.70
C HIS A 215 -6.13 -8.69 12.82
N LEU A 216 -4.95 -9.31 12.75
CA LEU A 216 -3.87 -8.88 11.86
C LEU A 216 -4.30 -8.79 10.40
N ALA A 217 -5.27 -9.62 9.98
CA ALA A 217 -5.88 -9.53 8.64
C ALA A 217 -6.71 -8.26 8.39
N ARG A 218 -6.93 -7.40 9.39
CA ARG A 218 -7.66 -6.13 9.29
C ARG A 218 -6.80 -4.99 9.81
N ASP A 219 -5.51 -5.08 9.55
CA ASP A 219 -4.55 -4.11 10.03
C ASP A 219 -4.70 -2.75 9.31
N PRO A 220 -4.89 -1.63 10.03
CA PRO A 220 -5.01 -0.30 9.44
C PRO A 220 -3.80 0.14 8.60
N TYR A 221 -2.63 -0.42 8.86
CA TYR A 221 -1.43 -0.13 8.10
C TYR A 221 -1.54 -0.59 6.64
N LEU A 222 -2.28 -1.67 6.38
CA LEU A 222 -2.55 -2.16 5.02
C LEU A 222 -3.34 -1.13 4.20
N VAL A 223 -4.32 -0.47 4.83
CA VAL A 223 -5.10 0.61 4.18
C VAL A 223 -4.20 1.79 3.87
N ALA A 224 -3.26 2.15 4.76
CA ALA A 224 -2.29 3.20 4.49
C ALA A 224 -1.41 2.89 3.26
N ILE A 225 -0.98 1.63 3.11
CA ILE A 225 -0.22 1.17 1.95
C ILE A 225 -1.06 1.30 0.67
N LEU A 226 -2.32 0.83 0.68
CA LEU A 226 -3.24 0.94 -0.46
C LEU A 226 -3.44 2.41 -0.87
N ILE A 227 -3.67 3.31 0.10
CA ILE A 227 -3.77 4.75 -0.15
C ILE A 227 -2.48 5.29 -0.77
N ALA A 228 -1.31 4.93 -0.23
CA ALA A 228 -0.02 5.40 -0.76
C ALA A 228 0.22 4.95 -2.20
N LEU A 229 -0.16 3.71 -2.55
CA LEU A 229 -0.12 3.20 -3.92
C LEU A 229 -1.03 4.04 -4.82
N ALA A 230 -2.29 4.26 -4.44
CA ALA A 230 -3.26 5.00 -5.25
C ALA A 230 -2.83 6.46 -5.45
N GLN A 231 -2.29 7.10 -4.41
CA GLN A 231 -1.68 8.42 -4.52
C GLN A 231 -0.49 8.43 -5.51
N GLY A 232 0.31 7.35 -5.54
CA GLY A 232 1.38 7.16 -6.54
C GLY A 232 0.82 7.13 -7.95
N GLN A 233 -0.17 6.26 -8.21
CA GLN A 233 -0.81 6.14 -9.52
C GLN A 233 -1.42 7.46 -10.01
N LYS A 234 -2.14 8.19 -9.15
CA LYS A 234 -2.73 9.50 -9.47
C LYS A 234 -1.67 10.48 -10.00
N ARG A 235 -0.50 10.54 -9.36
CA ARG A 235 0.58 11.45 -9.75
C ARG A 235 1.28 11.01 -11.03
N ASP A 236 1.47 9.72 -11.24
CA ASP A 236 2.06 9.21 -12.48
C ASP A 236 1.15 9.51 -13.68
N GLN A 237 -0.17 9.39 -13.51
CA GLN A 237 -1.14 9.77 -14.54
C GLN A 237 -1.13 11.28 -14.82
N GLN A 238 -1.08 12.13 -13.79
CA GLN A 238 -0.96 13.59 -13.95
C GLN A 238 0.33 13.98 -14.69
N ARG A 239 1.45 13.30 -14.43
CA ARG A 239 2.72 13.54 -15.13
C ARG A 239 2.66 13.16 -16.59
N ARG A 240 2.02 12.03 -16.93
CA ARG A 240 1.86 11.57 -18.31
C ARG A 240 0.87 12.42 -19.12
N GLY A 241 -0.20 12.90 -18.48
CA GLY A 241 -1.20 13.76 -19.14
C GLY A 241 -0.71 15.17 -19.48
N GLY A 242 0.32 15.67 -18.80
CA GLY A 242 0.89 16.99 -19.06
C GLY A 242 1.77 17.11 -20.31
N ASP A 243 2.18 15.98 -20.91
CA ASP A 243 3.10 15.97 -22.05
C ASP A 243 2.37 15.98 -23.41
N THR A 244 1.11 15.53 -23.45
CA THR A 244 0.31 15.48 -24.68
C THR A 244 -0.25 16.82 -25.15
N ASP A 245 -0.19 17.88 -24.32
CA ASP A 245 -0.76 19.19 -24.63
C ASP A 245 0.25 20.18 -25.24
N LYS A 246 1.53 19.79 -25.35
CA LYS A 246 2.59 20.65 -25.91
C LYS A 246 2.88 20.43 -27.40
N THR A 247 2.24 19.47 -28.06
CA THR A 247 2.51 19.14 -29.48
C THR A 247 1.39 19.57 -30.45
N LYS A 248 0.37 20.30 -29.99
CA LYS A 248 -0.76 20.74 -30.84
C LYS A 248 -0.78 22.23 -31.19
N HIS A 249 0.35 22.92 -31.12
CA HIS A 249 0.42 24.36 -31.43
C HIS A 249 1.32 24.69 -32.64
N VAL A 250 1.26 23.92 -33.73
CA VAL A 250 1.64 24.40 -35.08
C VAL A 250 0.80 23.70 -36.15
N ALA A 251 -0.42 24.17 -36.37
CA ALA A 251 -1.09 24.11 -37.68
C ALA A 251 -2.21 25.16 -37.72
N LEU A 252 -2.21 25.93 -38.79
CA LEU A 252 -2.81 27.26 -38.96
C LEU A 252 -4.34 27.27 -39.17
N SER A 253 -4.91 28.39 -38.70
CA SER A 253 -5.92 29.27 -39.33
C SER A 253 -7.35 28.80 -39.64
N GLU A 254 -8.27 29.55 -39.01
CA GLU A 254 -9.41 30.25 -39.61
C GLU A 254 -10.45 29.45 -40.41
N THR A 255 -11.62 29.23 -39.81
CA THR A 255 -12.87 29.86 -40.30
C THR A 255 -14.01 29.76 -39.28
N SER A 256 -14.68 30.89 -39.07
CA SER A 256 -15.92 31.06 -38.30
C SER A 256 -17.05 30.12 -38.73
N ARG A 257 -17.88 29.69 -37.76
CA ARG A 257 -19.32 30.04 -37.71
C ARG A 257 -19.99 29.55 -36.41
N LEU A 258 -20.84 30.43 -35.90
CA LEU A 258 -21.68 30.26 -34.72
C LEU A 258 -22.58 29.02 -34.83
N SER A 259 -22.72 28.28 -33.72
CA SER A 259 -23.94 27.57 -33.38
C SER A 259 -24.05 27.48 -31.86
N CYS A 260 -25.14 28.04 -31.35
CA CYS A 260 -25.54 28.06 -29.97
C CYS A 260 -26.33 26.77 -29.69
N GLN A 261 -25.75 25.82 -28.95
CA GLN A 261 -26.51 24.76 -28.27
C GLN A 261 -25.85 24.44 -26.90
N THR A 262 -26.55 24.91 -25.87
CA THR A 262 -26.96 24.13 -24.70
C THR A 262 -25.88 23.54 -23.78
N LEU A 263 -25.68 24.25 -22.68
CA LEU A 263 -25.39 23.87 -21.28
C LEU A 263 -25.44 22.37 -20.86
N GLU A 264 -24.70 21.46 -21.51
CA GLU A 264 -24.53 20.07 -21.03
C GLU A 264 -23.10 19.53 -21.15
N SER A 265 -22.07 20.40 -21.16
CA SER A 265 -20.66 19.97 -21.32
C SER A 265 -19.76 20.25 -20.11
N LYS A 266 -20.31 20.32 -18.88
CA LYS A 266 -19.50 20.69 -17.69
C LYS A 266 -19.19 19.60 -16.67
N CYS A 267 -19.79 18.40 -16.75
CA CYS A 267 -19.59 17.35 -15.75
C CYS A 267 -19.55 15.93 -16.34
N GLN A 268 -18.69 15.67 -17.32
CA GLN A 268 -18.23 14.31 -17.63
C GLN A 268 -16.75 14.18 -17.23
N GLY A 269 -16.45 14.63 -16.01
CA GLY A 269 -15.22 14.22 -15.35
C GLY A 269 -15.34 12.71 -15.14
N ILE A 270 -14.67 11.92 -15.98
CA ILE A 270 -14.51 10.48 -15.77
C ILE A 270 -14.05 10.34 -14.32
N ILE A 271 -14.88 9.69 -13.48
CA ILE A 271 -14.54 9.46 -12.08
C ILE A 271 -13.30 8.58 -12.08
N GLN A 272 -12.15 9.23 -11.89
CA GLN A 272 -10.86 8.57 -11.95
C GLN A 272 -10.74 7.72 -10.69
N SER A 273 -10.59 6.41 -10.87
CA SER A 273 -10.44 5.45 -9.78
C SER A 273 -9.17 4.64 -9.97
N PHE A 274 -8.57 4.23 -8.86
CA PHE A 274 -7.28 3.57 -8.80
C PHE A 274 -7.46 2.21 -8.13
N LYS A 275 -7.34 1.13 -8.93
CA LYS A 275 -7.29 -0.23 -8.40
C LYS A 275 -5.88 -0.49 -7.86
N VAL A 276 -5.81 -0.81 -6.58
CA VAL A 276 -4.56 -1.07 -5.86
C VAL A 276 -4.69 -2.33 -5.03
N GLN A 277 -3.56 -3.01 -4.83
CA GLN A 277 -3.52 -4.30 -4.18
C GLN A 277 -2.36 -4.39 -3.19
N VAL A 278 -2.54 -5.18 -2.14
CA VAL A 278 -1.48 -5.58 -1.21
C VAL A 278 -1.50 -7.10 -1.06
N LEU A 279 -0.36 -7.73 -1.27
CA LEU A 279 -0.13 -9.13 -0.95
C LEU A 279 0.56 -9.20 0.43
N ALA A 280 -0.05 -9.92 1.37
CA ALA A 280 0.55 -10.18 2.67
C ALA A 280 0.63 -11.67 2.98
N VAL A 281 1.65 -12.04 3.74
CA VAL A 281 1.86 -13.40 4.24
C VAL A 281 2.00 -13.38 5.74
N TYR A 282 1.56 -14.46 6.37
CA TYR A 282 1.57 -14.63 7.81
C TYR A 282 2.49 -15.76 8.23
N GLY A 283 3.27 -15.53 9.27
CA GLY A 283 3.93 -16.56 10.05
C GLY A 283 5.33 -16.91 9.54
N ALA A 284 6.04 -17.66 10.39
CA ALA A 284 7.25 -18.39 10.01
C ALA A 284 6.98 -19.37 8.84
N THR A 285 5.76 -19.87 8.71
CA THR A 285 5.26 -20.68 7.58
C THR A 285 4.14 -19.93 6.88
N ALA A 286 4.27 -19.63 5.59
CA ALA A 286 3.24 -18.91 4.85
C ALA A 286 2.07 -19.85 4.53
N GLN A 287 1.21 -20.12 5.51
CA GLN A 287 0.08 -21.03 5.33
C GLN A 287 -1.00 -20.45 4.40
N HIS A 288 -1.12 -19.13 4.39
CA HIS A 288 -2.10 -18.41 3.59
C HIS A 288 -1.46 -17.18 2.94
N PHE A 289 -1.85 -16.91 1.70
CA PHE A 289 -1.74 -15.58 1.11
C PHE A 289 -2.96 -14.76 1.50
N TYR A 290 -2.74 -13.50 1.86
CA TYR A 290 -3.79 -12.52 2.04
C TYR A 290 -3.67 -11.49 0.92
N VAL A 291 -4.71 -11.37 0.11
CA VAL A 291 -4.73 -10.40 -0.99
C VAL A 291 -5.78 -9.35 -0.71
N TYR A 292 -5.33 -8.13 -0.46
CA TYR A 292 -6.18 -6.96 -0.25
C TYR A 292 -6.33 -6.23 -1.57
N THR A 293 -7.55 -5.92 -1.97
CA THR A 293 -7.87 -5.11 -3.15
C THR A 293 -8.74 -3.95 -2.72
N ALA A 294 -8.43 -2.76 -3.23
CA ALA A 294 -9.25 -1.58 -3.06
C ALA A 294 -9.32 -0.80 -4.36
N ILE A 295 -10.48 -0.18 -4.60
CA ILE A 295 -10.69 0.80 -5.66
C ILE A 295 -10.85 2.14 -4.98
N ILE A 296 -9.86 3.02 -5.14
CA ILE A 296 -9.82 4.32 -4.45
C ILE A 296 -10.09 5.43 -5.47
N SER A 297 -11.09 6.28 -5.23
CA SER A 297 -11.42 7.39 -6.13
C SER A 297 -10.43 8.56 -5.99
N ALA A 298 -10.28 9.36 -7.05
CA ALA A 298 -9.52 10.60 -7.00
C ALA A 298 -10.08 11.58 -5.96
N GLU A 299 -11.41 11.63 -5.81
CA GLU A 299 -12.11 12.45 -4.82
C GLU A 299 -11.74 12.04 -3.38
N PHE A 300 -11.66 10.74 -3.11
CA PHE A 300 -11.18 10.25 -1.82
C PHE A 300 -9.73 10.68 -1.57
N LEU A 301 -8.86 10.58 -2.59
CA LEU A 301 -7.46 11.01 -2.47
C LEU A 301 -7.32 12.54 -2.29
N ASP A 302 -8.25 13.33 -2.82
CA ASP A 302 -8.26 14.79 -2.64
C ASP A 302 -8.41 15.19 -1.17
N LYS A 303 -9.04 14.35 -0.33
CA LYS A 303 -9.07 14.54 1.14
C LYS A 303 -7.67 14.63 1.74
N PHE A 304 -6.71 13.89 1.19
CA PHE A 304 -5.32 13.90 1.65
C PHE A 304 -4.52 15.04 1.01
N ASP A 305 -4.80 15.40 -0.24
CA ASP A 305 -4.09 16.48 -0.94
C ASP A 305 -4.54 17.86 -0.44
N LYS A 306 -5.82 18.03 -0.11
CA LYS A 306 -6.46 19.28 0.35
C LYS A 306 -7.26 19.05 1.64
N PRO A 307 -6.61 18.77 2.78
CA PRO A 307 -7.28 18.32 4.00
C PRO A 307 -8.17 19.37 4.69
N TRP A 308 -8.21 20.60 4.17
CA TRP A 308 -9.04 21.71 4.64
C TRP A 308 -10.41 21.77 3.96
N GLN A 309 -10.54 21.15 2.79
CA GLN A 309 -11.75 21.14 1.98
C GLN A 309 -12.57 19.91 2.31
N CYS A 310 -13.88 20.10 2.39
CA CYS A 310 -14.81 18.99 2.38
C CYS A 310 -14.75 18.32 1.00
N SER A 311 -14.79 16.99 0.99
CA SER A 311 -14.84 16.21 -0.25
C SER A 311 -15.96 15.20 -0.10
N SER A 312 -16.50 14.76 -1.23
CA SER A 312 -17.56 13.75 -1.26
C SER A 312 -17.25 12.56 -0.33
N GLU A 313 -18.29 12.10 0.35
CA GLU A 313 -18.24 10.88 1.17
C GLU A 313 -18.24 9.67 0.24
N CYS A 314 -17.07 9.32 -0.28
CA CYS A 314 -16.84 8.05 -0.96
C CYS A 314 -16.21 7.06 0.03
N PRO A 315 -16.99 6.10 0.59
CA PRO A 315 -16.42 5.03 1.40
C PRO A 315 -15.40 4.23 0.60
N VAL A 316 -14.31 3.84 1.26
CA VAL A 316 -13.33 2.90 0.66
C VAL A 316 -13.58 1.51 1.23
N VAL A 317 -14.00 0.61 0.34
CA VAL A 317 -14.12 -0.80 0.66
C VAL A 317 -12.82 -1.50 0.32
N VAL A 318 -12.22 -2.16 1.32
CA VAL A 318 -11.05 -3.01 1.15
C VAL A 318 -11.50 -4.45 1.20
N GLU A 319 -11.62 -5.06 0.03
CA GLU A 319 -11.88 -6.49 -0.11
C GLU A 319 -10.61 -7.25 0.21
N TYR A 320 -10.71 -8.31 1.01
CA TYR A 320 -9.56 -9.18 1.24
C TYR A 320 -9.92 -10.65 1.17
N HIS A 321 -9.03 -11.38 0.50
CA HIS A 321 -9.13 -12.80 0.24
C HIS A 321 -8.05 -13.55 1.04
N ARG A 322 -8.42 -14.71 1.57
CA ARG A 322 -7.48 -15.63 2.24
C ARG A 322 -7.34 -16.88 1.39
N ILE A 323 -6.16 -17.09 0.82
CA ILE A 323 -5.88 -18.19 -0.09
C ILE A 323 -4.92 -19.18 0.59
N PRO A 324 -5.34 -20.42 0.87
CA PRO A 324 -4.47 -21.43 1.47
C PRO A 324 -3.37 -21.87 0.51
N VAL A 325 -2.10 -21.74 0.92
CA VAL A 325 -0.94 -22.04 0.07
C VAL A 325 -0.82 -23.53 -0.25
N ARG A 326 -1.36 -24.40 0.62
CA ARG A 326 -1.32 -25.86 0.44
C ARG A 326 -2.23 -26.37 -0.68
N GLU A 327 -3.26 -25.63 -1.06
CA GLU A 327 -4.20 -26.09 -2.07
C GLU A 327 -3.59 -26.07 -3.48
N GLU A 328 -3.89 -27.07 -4.30
CA GLU A 328 -3.36 -27.17 -5.67
C GLU A 328 -3.70 -25.95 -6.52
N LEU A 329 -4.90 -25.40 -6.34
CA LEU A 329 -5.42 -24.26 -7.10
C LEU A 329 -5.05 -22.90 -6.49
N SER A 330 -4.25 -22.85 -5.42
CA SER A 330 -3.95 -21.61 -4.72
C SER A 330 -3.28 -20.55 -5.60
N LEU A 331 -2.41 -20.98 -6.52
CA LEU A 331 -1.72 -20.10 -7.46
C LEU A 331 -2.68 -19.62 -8.56
N GLU A 332 -3.60 -20.47 -9.02
CA GLU A 332 -4.65 -20.08 -9.96
C GLU A 332 -5.62 -19.07 -9.32
N MET A 333 -5.99 -19.25 -8.06
CA MET A 333 -6.78 -18.26 -7.31
C MET A 333 -6.04 -16.93 -7.16
N LEU A 334 -4.76 -16.99 -6.79
CA LEU A 334 -3.91 -15.80 -6.67
C LEU A 334 -3.82 -15.06 -8.01
N HIS A 335 -3.63 -15.81 -9.10
CA HIS A 335 -3.60 -15.27 -10.45
C HIS A 335 -4.92 -14.61 -10.84
N ARG A 336 -6.07 -15.23 -10.55
CA ARG A 336 -7.40 -14.67 -10.86
C ARG A 336 -7.64 -13.33 -10.18
N ILE A 337 -7.09 -13.15 -8.98
CA ILE A 337 -7.25 -11.90 -8.20
C ILE A 337 -6.25 -10.82 -8.66
N LEU A 338 -5.00 -11.20 -8.95
CA LEU A 338 -3.93 -10.27 -9.29
C LEU A 338 -3.85 -9.91 -10.79
N CYS A 339 -4.15 -10.84 -11.70
CA CYS A 339 -4.03 -10.57 -13.13
C CYS A 339 -5.15 -9.62 -13.58
N PRO A 340 -4.81 -8.49 -14.22
CA PRO A 340 -5.80 -7.56 -14.78
C PRO A 340 -6.45 -8.07 -16.08
N GLY A 341 -6.27 -9.35 -16.43
CA GLY A 341 -6.72 -9.96 -17.69
C GLY A 341 -5.76 -9.81 -18.87
N SER A 342 -4.63 -9.12 -18.71
CA SER A 342 -3.66 -8.88 -19.79
C SER A 342 -2.47 -9.85 -19.83
N CYS A 343 -2.39 -10.79 -18.90
CA CYS A 343 -1.31 -11.77 -18.82
C CYS A 343 -1.40 -12.80 -19.96
N GLU A 344 -0.24 -13.33 -20.39
CA GLU A 344 -0.15 -14.30 -21.50
C GLU A 344 -1.07 -15.52 -21.28
N PHE A 345 -1.14 -15.99 -20.03
CA PHE A 345 -2.02 -17.07 -19.57
C PHE A 345 -3.50 -16.80 -19.82
N CYS A 346 -4.00 -15.58 -19.56
CA CYS A 346 -5.40 -15.22 -19.82
C CYS A 346 -5.69 -15.07 -21.32
N THR A 347 -4.70 -14.68 -22.11
CA THR A 347 -4.87 -14.48 -23.56
C THR A 347 -4.79 -15.77 -24.38
N GLY A 348 -4.56 -16.93 -23.74
CA GLY A 348 -4.43 -18.22 -24.43
C GLY A 348 -3.20 -18.31 -25.35
N LYS A 349 -2.29 -17.34 -25.27
CA LYS A 349 -1.02 -17.36 -26.01
C LYS A 349 -0.06 -18.24 -25.24
N ASP A 350 -0.07 -19.51 -25.57
CA ASP A 350 0.83 -20.50 -24.99
C ASP A 350 2.29 -20.06 -25.22
N PRO A 351 3.06 -19.70 -24.17
CA PRO A 351 4.43 -19.20 -24.33
C PRO A 351 5.35 -20.26 -24.96
N LEU A 352 4.97 -21.54 -24.90
CA LEU A 352 5.70 -22.66 -25.50
C LEU A 352 5.68 -22.65 -27.05
N ASN A 353 4.76 -21.92 -27.69
CA ASN A 353 4.75 -21.83 -29.15
C ASN A 353 5.77 -20.81 -29.71
N ARG A 354 6.40 -19.98 -28.87
CA ARG A 354 7.42 -19.02 -29.34
C ARG A 354 8.78 -19.67 -29.63
N CYS A 355 9.08 -20.83 -29.02
CA CYS A 355 10.36 -21.51 -29.21
C CYS A 355 10.41 -22.47 -30.41
N ARG A 356 9.28 -22.80 -31.04
CA ARG A 356 9.25 -23.71 -32.21
C ARG A 356 9.39 -23.04 -33.59
N SER A 357 9.56 -21.71 -33.64
CA SER A 357 9.60 -20.95 -34.91
C SER A 357 10.97 -20.36 -35.25
N ARG A 358 12.04 -20.80 -34.59
CA ARG A 358 13.42 -20.34 -34.85
C ARG A 358 14.38 -21.53 -34.98
N GLU A 359 14.19 -22.33 -36.02
CA GLU A 359 15.28 -23.09 -36.64
C GLU A 359 15.12 -22.95 -38.17
N PRO A 360 16.08 -22.33 -38.87
CA PRO A 360 16.24 -22.52 -40.31
C PRO A 360 16.91 -23.87 -40.62
#